data_AF-A0A9D4BVL4-F1
#
_entry.id   AF-A0A9D4BVL4-F1
#
_cell.length_a   1.000
_cell.length_b   1.000
_cell.length_c   1.000
_cell.angle_alpha   90.00
_cell.angle_beta   90.00
_cell.angle_gamma   90.00
#
_symmetry.space_group_name_H-M   'P 1'
#
loop_
_entity.id
_entity.type
_entity.pdbx_description
1 polymer ?
#
loop_
_entity_poly.entity_id
_entity_poly.type
_entity_poly.pdbx_seq_one_letter_code
_entity_poly.pdbx_strand_id
1 'polypeptide(L)'
;MGSTESKTEQIIEGYRMDVARRPTYSYTTRFGQNSLQNSSDKSLQRINSILSGIKVCRSDAITLENTLRWEHFQYWQEACEIIDYRGYSTLELDSLITDMSKVLDKNWILKLNGIRFCEDLEVRKFEFILGNCLSTGNLKFGTVVMTKIGDFVNTVCCVYYLNFSVAPEVVSMKTKTYCLGIETKTETKSWRNPRSLGFVTQQSLVNFCRLKALDEFHKQGIVSSINDVSSITDDEK
;
A
#
# COMPACT_ATOMS: atom_id res chain seq x y z
N MET A 1 -22.91 -51.75 0.05
CA MET A 1 -23.33 -50.33 0.11
C MET A 1 -23.00 -49.86 1.52
N GLY A 2 -22.22 -48.82 1.81
CA GLY A 2 -21.63 -47.80 0.95
C GLY A 2 -20.34 -47.26 1.57
N SER A 3 -19.59 -46.56 0.73
CA SER A 3 -18.36 -45.83 1.02
C SER A 3 -18.63 -44.65 1.97
N THR A 4 -17.97 -44.62 3.13
CA THR A 4 -17.98 -43.45 4.02
C THR A 4 -16.82 -42.53 3.64
N GLU A 5 -17.12 -41.53 2.82
CA GLU A 5 -16.24 -40.37 2.62
C GLU A 5 -16.17 -39.58 3.93
N SER A 6 -15.01 -39.56 4.58
CA SER A 6 -14.71 -38.62 5.66
C SER A 6 -14.51 -37.23 5.06
N LYS A 7 -15.60 -36.46 4.93
CA LYS A 7 -15.51 -35.05 4.53
C LYS A 7 -15.11 -34.20 5.72
N THR A 8 -13.93 -33.59 5.61
CA THR A 8 -13.50 -32.48 6.46
C THR A 8 -14.36 -31.27 6.11
N GLU A 9 -15.33 -30.92 6.97
CA GLU A 9 -16.06 -29.65 6.85
C GLU A 9 -15.18 -28.52 7.38
N GLN A 10 -14.59 -27.73 6.47
CA GLN A 10 -14.01 -26.44 6.80
C GLN A 10 -15.15 -25.45 7.07
N ILE A 11 -15.39 -25.13 8.34
CA ILE A 11 -16.30 -24.04 8.73
C ILE A 11 -15.44 -22.80 8.95
N ILE A 12 -15.54 -21.85 8.02
CA ILE A 12 -14.89 -20.53 8.14
C ILE A 12 -15.83 -19.63 8.95
N GLU A 13 -15.66 -19.57 10.27
CA GLU A 13 -16.30 -18.52 11.08
C GLU A 13 -15.56 -17.20 10.86
N GLY A 14 -16.10 -16.36 9.98
CA GLY A 14 -15.57 -15.02 9.71
C GLY A 14 -15.81 -14.07 10.87
N TYR A 15 -14.74 -13.52 11.44
CA TYR A 15 -14.84 -12.35 12.32
C TYR A 15 -15.41 -11.18 11.49
N ARG A 16 -16.59 -10.67 11.89
CA ARG A 16 -17.17 -9.48 11.27
C ARG A 16 -16.39 -8.24 11.72
N MET A 17 -15.49 -7.77 10.86
CA MET A 17 -14.86 -6.46 11.01
C MET A 17 -15.90 -5.34 10.93
N ASP A 18 -15.60 -4.20 11.56
CA ASP A 18 -16.28 -2.94 11.29
C ASP A 18 -15.82 -2.40 9.92
N VAL A 19 -16.47 -2.92 8.88
CA VAL A 19 -16.22 -2.61 7.46
C VAL A 19 -16.30 -1.10 7.17
N ALA A 20 -16.96 -0.33 8.03
CA ALA A 20 -17.22 1.09 7.83
C ALA A 20 -16.06 2.00 8.23
N ARG A 21 -14.98 1.48 8.85
CA ARG A 21 -13.83 2.32 9.22
C ARG A 21 -13.13 2.83 7.97
N ARG A 22 -13.40 4.09 7.63
CA ARG A 22 -12.79 4.76 6.48
C ARG A 22 -11.29 4.92 6.70
N PRO A 23 -10.46 4.84 5.64
CA PRO A 23 -9.04 5.14 5.75
C PRO A 23 -8.83 6.58 6.25
N THR A 24 -7.75 6.79 7.00
CA THR A 24 -7.35 8.12 7.46
C THR A 24 -6.53 8.80 6.38
N TYR A 25 -7.02 9.91 5.83
CA TYR A 25 -6.31 10.67 4.81
C TYR A 25 -5.84 12.01 5.35
N SER A 26 -4.59 12.38 5.07
CA SER A 26 -4.06 13.71 5.33
C SER A 26 -3.41 14.27 4.07
N TYR A 27 -3.70 15.53 3.79
CA TYR A 27 -3.07 16.30 2.72
C TYR A 27 -2.53 17.60 3.30
N THR A 28 -1.24 17.87 3.08
CA THR A 28 -0.59 19.10 3.55
C THR A 28 0.23 19.71 2.42
N THR A 29 0.06 21.01 2.18
CA THR A 29 0.94 21.76 1.28
C THR A 29 1.93 22.58 2.11
N ARG A 30 3.20 22.55 1.73
CA ARG A 30 4.28 23.34 2.33
C ARG A 30 4.97 24.17 1.27
N PHE A 31 5.39 25.37 1.64
CA PHE A 31 6.00 26.32 0.73
C PHE A 31 7.41 26.65 1.17
N GLY A 32 8.34 26.77 0.21
CA GLY A 32 9.68 27.30 0.43
C GLY A 32 9.64 28.74 0.94
N GLN A 33 10.66 29.16 1.69
CA GLN A 33 10.68 30.50 2.31
C GLN A 33 10.74 31.60 1.24
N ASN A 34 11.43 31.31 0.13
CA ASN A 34 11.53 32.19 -1.03
C ASN A 34 10.54 31.84 -2.13
N SER A 35 9.43 31.19 -1.80
CA SER A 35 8.41 30.84 -2.79
C SER A 35 7.80 32.10 -3.40
N LEU A 36 8.24 32.44 -4.61
CA LEU A 36 7.43 33.27 -5.50
C LEU A 36 6.17 32.44 -5.81
N GLN A 37 4.97 32.98 -5.53
CA GLN A 37 3.68 32.31 -5.80
C GLN A 37 3.51 31.81 -7.26
N ASN A 38 4.42 32.20 -8.15
CA ASN A 38 4.57 31.72 -9.52
C ASN A 38 5.44 30.46 -9.65
N SER A 39 5.56 29.58 -8.63
CA SER A 39 6.25 28.29 -8.80
C SER A 39 5.66 27.59 -10.03
N SER A 40 6.44 27.55 -11.11
CA SER A 40 5.87 27.48 -12.46
C SER A 40 4.93 26.29 -12.63
N ASP A 41 3.75 26.54 -13.19
CA ASP A 41 2.76 25.52 -13.56
C ASP A 41 3.42 24.33 -14.29
N LYS A 42 4.48 24.59 -15.06
CA LYS A 42 5.32 23.60 -15.74
C LYS A 42 5.89 22.49 -14.82
N SER A 43 6.28 22.82 -13.59
CA SER A 43 6.85 21.83 -12.65
C SER A 43 5.76 20.90 -12.11
N LEU A 44 4.61 21.46 -11.76
CA LEU A 44 3.42 20.69 -11.36
C LEU A 44 2.89 19.85 -12.53
N GLN A 45 2.91 20.40 -13.75
CA GLN A 45 2.58 19.66 -14.97
C GLN A 45 3.56 18.50 -15.22
N ARG A 46 4.86 18.67 -14.96
CA ARG A 46 5.84 17.56 -15.00
C ARG A 46 5.51 16.50 -13.95
N ILE A 47 5.23 16.89 -12.71
CA ILE A 47 4.81 15.95 -11.65
C ILE A 47 3.56 15.17 -12.08
N ASN A 48 2.53 15.87 -12.56
CA ASN A 48 1.32 15.25 -13.08
C ASN A 48 1.64 14.29 -14.22
N SER A 49 2.46 14.68 -15.20
CA SER A 49 2.85 13.80 -16.31
C SER A 49 3.58 12.55 -15.84
N ILE A 50 4.48 12.66 -14.85
CA ILE A 50 5.24 11.53 -14.30
C ILE A 50 4.29 10.56 -13.59
N LEU A 51 3.43 11.10 -12.71
CA LEU A 51 2.50 10.30 -11.94
C LEU A 51 1.40 9.68 -12.82
N SER A 52 0.89 10.42 -13.79
CA SER A 52 -0.03 9.91 -14.82
C SER A 52 0.61 8.83 -15.69
N GLY A 53 1.94 8.81 -15.82
CA GLY A 53 2.67 7.76 -16.53
C GLY A 53 2.77 6.43 -15.76
N ILE A 54 2.50 6.44 -14.45
CA ILE A 54 2.63 5.24 -13.60
C ILE A 54 1.50 4.26 -13.94
N LYS A 55 1.88 3.10 -14.49
CA LYS A 55 0.97 1.98 -14.79
C LYS A 55 0.50 1.32 -13.49
N VAL A 56 -0.81 1.10 -13.38
CA VAL A 56 -1.46 0.29 -12.35
C VAL A 56 -2.49 -0.64 -12.98
N CYS A 57 -2.70 -1.82 -12.40
CA CYS A 57 -3.78 -2.72 -12.80
C CYS A 57 -4.89 -2.64 -11.74
N ARG A 58 -5.96 -1.91 -12.06
CA ARG A 58 -7.05 -1.67 -11.11
C ARG A 58 -7.81 -2.95 -10.76
N SER A 59 -8.05 -3.83 -11.74
CA SER A 59 -8.75 -5.10 -11.50
C SER A 59 -8.01 -5.99 -10.52
N ASP A 60 -6.68 -6.10 -10.65
CA ASP A 60 -5.86 -6.92 -9.75
C ASP A 60 -5.82 -6.35 -8.34
N ALA A 61 -5.69 -5.02 -8.22
CA ALA A 61 -5.70 -4.34 -6.93
C ALA A 61 -7.04 -4.48 -6.21
N ILE A 62 -8.17 -4.34 -6.93
CA ILE A 62 -9.52 -4.54 -6.37
C ILE A 62 -9.73 -6.00 -5.97
N THR A 63 -9.27 -6.94 -6.79
CA THR A 63 -9.35 -8.37 -6.48
C THR A 63 -8.56 -8.68 -5.22
N LEU A 64 -7.33 -8.18 -5.14
CA LEU A 64 -6.51 -8.32 -3.94
C LEU A 64 -7.18 -7.69 -2.72
N GLU A 65 -7.68 -6.46 -2.82
CA GLU A 65 -8.42 -5.81 -1.73
C GLU A 65 -9.58 -6.68 -1.25
N ASN A 66 -10.38 -7.23 -2.17
CA ASN A 66 -11.53 -8.04 -1.81
C ASN A 66 -11.12 -9.34 -1.12
N THR A 67 -10.17 -10.09 -1.68
CA THR A 67 -9.63 -11.32 -1.08
C THR A 67 -9.06 -11.05 0.31
N LEU A 68 -8.28 -9.99 0.45
CA LEU A 68 -7.66 -9.59 1.70
C LEU A 68 -8.70 -9.15 2.75
N ARG A 69 -9.52 -8.16 2.41
CA ARG A 69 -10.44 -7.49 3.32
C ARG A 69 -11.61 -8.38 3.76
N TRP A 70 -12.08 -9.30 2.91
CA TRP A 70 -13.29 -10.09 3.18
C TRP A 70 -13.01 -11.52 3.62
N GLU A 71 -11.94 -12.16 3.14
CA GLU A 71 -11.75 -13.60 3.35
C GLU A 71 -10.72 -13.92 4.44
N HIS A 72 -9.78 -12.98 4.70
CA HIS A 72 -8.55 -13.32 5.39
C HIS A 72 -8.14 -12.41 6.53
N PHE A 73 -8.75 -11.25 6.75
CA PHE A 73 -8.29 -10.30 7.77
C PHE A 73 -9.20 -10.09 8.97
N GLN A 74 -8.60 -10.15 10.16
CA GLN A 74 -9.23 -9.83 11.45
C GLN A 74 -9.09 -8.33 11.78
N TYR A 75 -8.04 -7.69 11.26
CA TYR A 75 -7.78 -6.25 11.40
C TYR A 75 -7.38 -5.67 10.05
N TRP A 76 -7.86 -4.46 9.76
CA TRP A 76 -7.51 -3.69 8.57
C TRP A 76 -7.61 -2.20 8.87
N GLN A 77 -6.48 -1.50 8.76
CA GLN A 77 -6.40 -0.07 8.93
C GLN A 77 -5.53 0.53 7.84
N GLU A 78 -6.12 1.44 7.09
CA GLU A 78 -5.45 2.20 6.04
C GLU A 78 -5.25 3.65 6.50
N ALA A 79 -4.09 4.20 6.17
CA ALA A 79 -3.86 5.63 6.22
C ALA A 79 -3.02 6.07 5.02
N CYS A 80 -3.21 7.30 4.57
CA CYS A 80 -2.42 7.88 3.49
C CYS A 80 -2.11 9.33 3.81
N GLU A 81 -0.83 9.66 3.80
CA GLU A 81 -0.33 11.01 4.04
C GLU A 81 0.32 11.53 2.77
N ILE A 82 -0.22 12.63 2.25
CA ILE A 82 0.34 13.35 1.11
C ILE A 82 0.89 14.68 1.58
N ILE A 83 2.14 14.94 1.24
CA ILE A 83 2.78 16.23 1.45
C ILE A 83 3.26 16.77 0.11
N ASP A 84 2.75 17.95 -0.24
CA ASP A 84 3.09 18.70 -1.44
C ASP A 84 3.99 19.88 -1.07
N TYR A 85 5.25 19.81 -1.47
CA TYR A 85 6.28 20.82 -1.24
C TYR A 85 6.46 21.67 -2.49
N ARG A 86 6.15 22.97 -2.39
CA ARG A 86 6.16 23.90 -3.52
C ARG A 86 7.15 25.04 -3.33
N GLY A 87 7.87 25.37 -4.40
CA GLY A 87 8.71 26.55 -4.51
C GLY A 87 9.94 26.54 -3.60
N TYR A 88 10.49 25.38 -3.28
CA TYR A 88 11.72 25.30 -2.50
C TYR A 88 12.91 25.66 -3.38
N SER A 89 13.77 26.57 -2.95
CA SER A 89 15.02 26.85 -3.67
C SER A 89 15.95 25.64 -3.59
N THR A 90 16.85 25.47 -4.58
CA THR A 90 17.97 24.52 -4.50
C THR A 90 18.85 24.76 -3.27
N LEU A 91 18.93 25.99 -2.77
CA LEU A 91 19.61 26.34 -1.52
C LEU A 91 18.88 25.84 -0.27
N GLU A 92 17.57 25.57 -0.38
CA GLU A 92 16.70 25.10 0.71
C GLU A 92 16.54 23.57 0.74
N LEU A 93 17.29 22.83 -0.10
CA LEU A 93 17.22 21.37 -0.18
C LEU A 93 17.43 20.68 1.17
N ASP A 94 18.31 21.21 2.01
CA ASP A 94 18.53 20.68 3.37
C ASP A 94 17.28 20.77 4.24
N SER A 95 16.58 21.91 4.17
CA SER A 95 15.34 22.12 4.90
C SER A 95 14.25 21.20 4.38
N LEU A 96 14.13 21.07 3.04
CA LEU A 96 13.20 20.16 2.39
C LEU A 96 13.41 18.70 2.83
N ILE A 97 14.65 18.19 2.74
CA ILE A 97 14.96 16.81 3.12
C ILE A 97 14.74 16.59 4.62
N THR A 98 15.09 17.57 5.46
CA THR A 98 14.83 17.51 6.91
C THR A 98 13.34 17.41 7.19
N ASP A 99 12.51 18.15 6.48
CA ASP A 99 11.07 18.07 6.61
C ASP A 99 10.49 16.74 6.13
N MET A 100 11.02 16.19 5.03
CA MET A 100 10.65 14.87 4.53
C MET A 100 11.07 13.75 5.49
N SER A 101 12.13 13.95 6.28
CA SER A 101 12.60 12.97 7.29
C SER A 101 11.62 12.75 8.45
N LYS A 102 10.63 13.63 8.61
CA LYS A 102 9.55 13.45 9.58
C LYS A 102 8.58 12.34 9.17
N VAL A 103 8.53 12.01 7.88
CA VAL A 103 7.57 11.04 7.31
C VAL A 103 8.28 9.83 6.71
N LEU A 104 9.47 10.01 6.16
CA LEU A 104 10.24 8.96 5.50
C LEU A 104 11.22 8.26 6.46
N ASP A 105 11.39 6.96 6.27
CA ASP A 105 12.39 6.18 7.03
C ASP A 105 13.83 6.60 6.67
N LYS A 106 14.75 6.39 7.62
CA LYS A 106 16.17 6.79 7.53
C LYS A 106 16.87 6.32 6.24
N ASN A 107 16.56 5.11 5.76
CA ASN A 107 17.14 4.57 4.53
C ASN A 107 16.76 5.38 3.29
N TRP A 108 15.54 5.93 3.25
CA TRP A 108 15.09 6.78 2.15
C TRP A 108 15.65 8.20 2.26
N ILE A 109 15.87 8.69 3.47
CA ILE A 109 16.58 9.95 3.69
C ILE A 109 18.02 9.89 3.19
N LEU A 110 18.73 8.77 3.35
CA LEU A 110 20.05 8.58 2.75
C LEU A 110 20.00 8.65 1.22
N LYS A 111 18.99 8.03 0.59
CA LYS A 111 18.80 8.09 -0.86
C LYS A 111 18.46 9.51 -1.34
N LEU A 112 17.58 10.21 -0.63
CA LEU A 112 17.25 11.61 -0.93
C LEU A 112 18.44 12.55 -0.72
N ASN A 113 19.31 12.28 0.26
CA ASN A 113 20.55 13.04 0.43
C ASN A 113 21.51 12.85 -0.73
N GLY A 114 21.51 11.68 -1.39
CA GLY A 114 22.28 11.44 -2.60
C GLY A 114 21.93 12.38 -3.77
N ILE A 115 20.71 12.93 -3.77
CA ILE A 115 20.22 13.84 -4.81
C ILE A 115 21.05 15.12 -4.89
N ARG A 116 21.64 15.56 -3.77
CA ARG A 116 22.51 16.75 -3.69
C ARG A 116 23.70 16.68 -4.63
N PHE A 117 24.17 15.47 -4.93
CA PHE A 117 25.34 15.22 -5.75
C PHE A 117 24.98 14.94 -7.22
N CYS A 118 23.70 15.12 -7.58
CA CYS A 118 23.21 14.84 -8.92
C CYS A 118 23.09 16.14 -9.71
N GLU A 119 23.97 16.31 -10.69
CA GLU A 119 24.01 17.51 -11.54
C GLU A 119 22.70 17.69 -12.34
N ASP A 120 22.06 16.58 -12.74
CA ASP A 120 20.77 16.56 -13.46
C ASP A 120 19.58 16.24 -12.55
N LEU A 121 19.18 17.20 -11.71
CA LEU A 121 18.00 17.09 -10.84
C LEU A 121 16.67 17.43 -11.55
N GLU A 122 16.60 17.44 -12.88
CA GLU A 122 15.39 17.88 -13.58
C GLU A 122 14.13 17.10 -13.16
N VAL A 123 14.25 15.77 -13.03
CA VAL A 123 13.19 14.88 -12.59
C VAL A 123 13.76 13.70 -11.80
N ARG A 124 13.17 13.40 -10.64
CA ARG A 124 13.43 12.19 -9.86
C ARG A 124 12.13 11.59 -9.34
N LYS A 125 11.94 10.30 -9.56
CA LYS A 125 10.84 9.49 -8.99
C LYS A 125 11.45 8.39 -8.14
N PHE A 126 10.94 8.20 -6.94
CA PHE A 126 11.28 7.10 -6.06
C PHE A 126 10.00 6.41 -5.59
N GLU A 127 9.96 5.10 -5.71
CA GLU A 127 8.94 4.26 -5.09
C GLU A 127 9.59 3.33 -4.08
N PHE A 128 8.91 3.05 -2.98
CA PHE A 128 9.43 2.19 -1.95
C PHE A 128 8.38 1.42 -1.19
N ILE A 129 8.80 0.26 -0.69
CA ILE A 129 8.05 -0.56 0.25
C ILE A 129 8.94 -0.86 1.45
N LEU A 130 8.36 -0.71 2.63
CA LEU A 130 8.96 -1.00 3.92
C LEU A 130 8.01 -1.93 4.68
N GLY A 131 8.58 -2.88 5.43
CA GLY A 131 7.78 -3.82 6.22
C GLY A 131 6.96 -4.80 5.37
N ASN A 132 7.52 -5.34 4.29
CA ASN A 132 6.88 -6.32 3.41
C ASN A 132 6.60 -7.70 4.06
N CYS A 133 6.54 -7.77 5.39
CA CYS A 133 6.28 -8.99 6.12
C CYS A 133 4.77 -9.21 6.23
N LEU A 134 4.21 -9.94 5.27
CA LEU A 134 2.81 -10.39 5.27
C LEU A 134 2.38 -11.03 6.60
N SER A 135 3.33 -11.57 7.39
CA SER A 135 3.08 -12.14 8.70
C SER A 135 3.00 -11.12 9.84
N THR A 136 3.65 -9.96 9.74
CA THR A 136 3.52 -8.88 10.74
C THR A 136 2.42 -7.88 10.38
N GLY A 137 1.98 -7.88 9.12
CA GLY A 137 0.86 -7.10 8.61
C GLY A 137 1.06 -5.59 8.65
N ASN A 138 2.30 -5.11 8.78
CA ASN A 138 2.62 -3.68 8.80
C ASN A 138 3.33 -3.27 7.52
N LEU A 139 2.57 -2.85 6.52
CA LEU A 139 3.06 -2.42 5.22
C LEU A 139 3.11 -0.89 5.16
N LYS A 140 4.24 -0.34 4.72
CA LYS A 140 4.36 1.07 4.33
C LYS A 140 4.84 1.15 2.89
N PHE A 141 4.08 1.83 2.05
CA PHE A 141 4.46 2.16 0.69
C PHE A 141 4.66 3.67 0.59
N GLY A 142 5.61 4.12 -0.23
CA GLY A 142 5.67 5.54 -0.54
C GLY A 142 6.17 5.84 -1.92
N THR A 143 5.75 7.00 -2.40
CA THR A 143 6.10 7.57 -3.70
C THR A 143 6.57 8.99 -3.48
N VAL A 144 7.75 9.31 -4.00
CA VAL A 144 8.32 10.66 -3.97
C VAL A 144 8.62 11.05 -5.41
N VAL A 145 8.06 12.18 -5.84
CA VAL A 145 8.36 12.77 -7.15
C VAL A 145 8.90 14.17 -6.92
N MET A 146 10.12 14.40 -7.37
CA MET A 146 10.81 15.69 -7.33
C MET A 146 11.01 16.18 -8.74
N THR A 147 10.76 17.47 -8.96
CA THR A 147 11.02 18.15 -10.22
C THR A 147 11.74 19.45 -9.94
N LYS A 148 12.78 19.74 -10.72
CA LYS A 148 13.50 21.01 -10.67
C LYS A 148 13.21 21.80 -11.94
N ILE A 149 12.89 23.08 -11.78
CA ILE A 149 12.79 24.06 -12.87
C ILE A 149 13.55 25.31 -12.46
N GLY A 150 14.63 25.62 -13.17
CA GLY A 150 15.57 26.68 -12.77
C GLY A 150 16.15 26.36 -11.39
N ASP A 151 16.07 27.32 -10.47
CA ASP A 151 16.57 27.17 -9.10
C ASP A 151 15.52 26.70 -8.09
N PHE A 152 14.34 26.30 -8.57
CA PHE A 152 13.25 25.85 -7.71
C PHE A 152 12.95 24.36 -7.89
N VAL A 153 12.60 23.74 -6.78
CA VAL A 153 12.29 22.33 -6.63
C VAL A 153 10.87 22.21 -6.08
N ASN A 154 10.03 21.46 -6.80
CA ASN A 154 8.73 21.03 -6.36
C ASN A 154 8.77 19.53 -6.10
N THR A 155 8.23 19.10 -4.96
CA THR A 155 8.25 17.71 -4.55
C THR A 155 6.90 17.30 -4.04
N VAL A 156 6.38 16.20 -4.53
CA VAL A 156 5.20 15.55 -3.96
C VAL A 156 5.63 14.23 -3.33
N CYS A 157 5.23 14.03 -2.08
CA CYS A 157 5.46 12.82 -1.32
C CYS A 157 4.11 12.22 -0.93
N CYS A 158 3.95 10.92 -1.12
CA CYS A 158 2.84 10.14 -0.58
C CYS A 158 3.41 8.98 0.22
N VAL A 159 2.90 8.78 1.43
CA VAL A 159 3.15 7.58 2.23
C VAL A 159 1.82 6.93 2.57
N TYR A 160 1.64 5.73 2.05
CA TYR A 160 0.51 4.86 2.31
C TYR A 160 0.88 3.82 3.37
N TYR A 161 0.06 3.74 4.41
CA TYR A 161 0.20 2.83 5.53
C TYR A 161 -0.95 1.84 5.49
N LEU A 162 -0.61 0.57 5.57
CA LEU A 162 -1.57 -0.52 5.71
C LEU A 162 -1.14 -1.39 6.88
N ASN A 163 -1.96 -1.39 7.92
CA ASN A 163 -1.81 -2.29 9.06
C ASN A 163 -2.95 -3.32 9.04
N PHE A 164 -2.62 -4.59 8.99
CA PHE A 164 -3.57 -5.70 8.94
C PHE A 164 -3.15 -6.88 9.82
N SER A 165 -4.07 -7.78 10.12
CA SER A 165 -3.74 -9.07 10.75
C SER A 165 -4.54 -10.20 10.13
N VAL A 166 -3.85 -11.29 9.77
CA VAL A 166 -4.45 -12.49 9.14
C VAL A 166 -5.28 -13.25 10.17
N ALA A 167 -6.55 -13.49 9.86
CA ALA A 167 -7.41 -14.37 10.62
C ALA A 167 -6.85 -15.81 10.57
N PRO A 168 -6.66 -16.48 11.71
CA PRO A 168 -6.16 -17.85 11.73
C PRO A 168 -7.16 -18.81 11.08
N GLU A 169 -6.65 -19.91 10.53
CA GLU A 169 -7.50 -20.99 10.04
C GLU A 169 -8.01 -21.81 11.23
N VAL A 170 -9.33 -21.96 11.34
CA VAL A 170 -9.95 -22.83 12.34
C VAL A 170 -10.12 -24.21 11.74
N VAL A 171 -9.34 -25.17 12.23
CA VAL A 171 -9.48 -26.58 11.86
C VAL A 171 -10.34 -27.25 12.92
N SER A 172 -11.43 -27.89 12.49
CA SER A 172 -12.30 -28.65 13.37
C SER A 172 -12.31 -30.13 12.97
N MET A 173 -12.16 -31.00 13.97
CA MET A 173 -12.23 -32.44 13.82
C MET A 173 -13.42 -32.95 14.63
N LYS A 174 -14.36 -33.61 13.94
CA LYS A 174 -15.48 -34.31 14.55
C LYS A 174 -15.11 -35.78 14.69
N THR A 175 -14.94 -36.23 15.93
CA THR A 175 -14.73 -37.64 16.26
C THR A 175 -16.06 -38.23 16.71
N LYS A 176 -16.51 -39.26 16.02
CA LYS A 176 -17.73 -40.00 16.37
C LYS A 176 -17.35 -41.32 17.02
N THR A 177 -17.92 -41.58 18.19
CA THR A 177 -17.78 -42.85 18.92
C THR A 177 -19.03 -43.68 18.72
N TYR A 178 -18.83 -44.96 18.40
CA TYR A 178 -19.92 -45.91 18.17
C TYR A 178 -19.83 -47.06 19.17
N CYS A 179 -20.98 -47.53 19.67
CA CYS A 179 -21.10 -48.77 20.44
C CYS A 179 -22.18 -49.63 19.77
N LEU A 180 -21.84 -50.87 19.41
CA LEU A 180 -22.75 -51.79 18.70
C LEU A 180 -23.39 -51.19 17.42
N GLY A 181 -22.63 -50.35 16.70
CA GLY A 181 -23.11 -49.67 15.48
C GLY A 181 -24.01 -48.46 15.74
N ILE A 182 -24.30 -48.11 16.99
CA ILE A 182 -25.06 -46.91 17.37
C ILE A 182 -24.08 -45.80 17.74
N GLU A 183 -24.24 -44.61 17.16
CA GLU A 183 -23.46 -43.42 17.53
C GLU A 183 -23.78 -43.04 18.99
N THR A 184 -22.80 -43.10 19.89
CA THR A 184 -22.99 -42.85 21.32
C THR A 184 -22.47 -41.49 21.76
N LYS A 185 -21.48 -40.95 21.06
CA LYS A 185 -20.88 -39.65 21.39
C LYS A 185 -20.28 -39.02 20.14
N THR A 186 -20.48 -37.72 19.99
CA THR A 186 -19.73 -36.90 19.03
C THR A 186 -18.92 -35.88 19.81
N GLU A 187 -17.60 -35.90 19.62
CA GLU A 187 -16.67 -34.91 20.16
C GLU A 187 -16.18 -34.03 19.01
N THR A 188 -16.27 -32.72 19.18
CA THR A 188 -15.67 -31.76 18.25
C THR A 188 -14.46 -31.13 18.92
N LYS A 189 -13.27 -31.32 18.34
CA LYS A 189 -12.05 -30.62 18.74
C LYS A 189 -11.73 -29.58 17.68
N SER A 190 -11.57 -28.33 18.08
CA SER A 190 -11.15 -27.25 17.20
C SER A 190 -9.85 -26.63 17.69
N TRP A 191 -8.97 -26.28 16.76
CA TRP A 191 -7.75 -25.53 17.04
C TRP A 191 -7.49 -24.50 15.94
N ARG A 192 -6.65 -23.51 16.25
CA ARG A 192 -6.35 -22.38 15.37
C ARG A 192 -4.93 -22.52 14.82
N ASN A 193 -4.81 -22.59 13.50
CA ASN A 193 -3.53 -22.60 12.81
C ASN A 193 -3.21 -21.20 12.23
N PRO A 194 -1.94 -20.77 12.25
CA PRO A 194 -1.52 -19.61 11.49
C PRO A 194 -1.85 -19.79 10.00
N ARG A 195 -2.49 -18.79 9.40
CA ARG A 195 -2.84 -18.81 7.98
C ARG A 195 -1.70 -18.17 7.17
N SER A 196 -1.29 -18.84 6.10
CA SER A 196 -0.32 -18.31 5.14
C SER A 196 -1.03 -17.62 3.98
N LEU A 197 -0.59 -16.41 3.63
CA LEU A 197 -1.05 -15.66 2.46
C LEU A 197 -0.18 -15.96 1.23
N GLY A 198 0.05 -17.24 0.93
CA GLY A 198 0.98 -17.67 -0.13
C GLY A 198 0.61 -17.20 -1.55
N PHE A 199 -0.64 -16.77 -1.77
CA PHE A 199 -1.11 -16.20 -3.04
C PHE A 199 -0.80 -14.70 -3.19
N VAL A 200 -0.45 -14.01 -2.10
CA VAL A 200 -0.17 -12.57 -2.13
C VAL A 200 1.29 -12.36 -2.48
N THR A 201 1.55 -11.93 -3.72
CA THR A 201 2.89 -11.59 -4.16
C THR A 201 3.27 -10.17 -3.73
N GLN A 202 4.58 -9.90 -3.63
CA GLN A 202 5.06 -8.53 -3.42
C GLN A 202 4.56 -7.58 -4.52
N GLN A 203 4.53 -8.03 -5.77
CA GLN A 203 4.06 -7.23 -6.90
C GLN A 203 2.58 -6.87 -6.79
N SER A 204 1.74 -7.81 -6.35
CA SER A 204 0.31 -7.55 -6.09
C SER A 204 0.13 -6.48 -5.01
N LEU A 205 0.93 -6.52 -3.93
CA LEU A 205 0.92 -5.50 -2.89
C LEU A 205 1.44 -4.14 -3.38
N VAL A 206 2.52 -4.12 -4.18
CA VAL A 206 3.02 -2.89 -4.81
C VAL A 206 1.90 -2.25 -5.63
N ASN A 207 1.28 -3.02 -6.52
CA ASN A 207 0.20 -2.54 -7.38
C ASN A 207 -0.98 -1.99 -6.57
N PHE A 208 -1.40 -2.73 -5.54
CA PHE A 208 -2.46 -2.29 -4.65
C PHE A 208 -2.13 -0.95 -3.96
N CYS A 209 -0.96 -0.84 -3.33
CA CYS A 209 -0.56 0.41 -2.66
C CYS A 209 -0.37 1.56 -3.65
N ARG A 210 0.19 1.28 -4.83
CA ARG A 210 0.38 2.25 -5.91
C ARG A 210 -0.95 2.79 -6.41
N LEU A 211 -1.95 1.93 -6.63
CA LEU A 211 -3.30 2.36 -6.97
C LEU A 211 -3.89 3.26 -5.88
N LYS A 212 -3.79 2.87 -4.60
CA LYS A 212 -4.31 3.68 -3.48
C LYS A 212 -3.64 5.06 -3.41
N ALA A 213 -2.33 5.13 -3.62
CA ALA A 213 -1.58 6.38 -3.67
C ALA A 213 -2.01 7.25 -4.87
N LEU A 214 -2.14 6.67 -6.07
CA LEU A 214 -2.58 7.39 -7.27
C LEU A 214 -4.03 7.87 -7.18
N ASP A 215 -4.95 7.07 -6.64
CA ASP A 215 -6.32 7.47 -6.38
C ASP A 215 -6.37 8.70 -5.46
N GLU A 216 -5.49 8.75 -4.45
CA GLU A 216 -5.44 9.89 -3.54
C GLU A 216 -4.79 11.11 -4.20
N PHE A 217 -3.72 10.95 -4.97
CA PHE A 217 -3.19 12.04 -5.80
C PHE A 217 -4.23 12.62 -6.77
N HIS A 218 -5.05 11.76 -7.36
CA HIS A 218 -6.12 12.17 -8.26
C HIS A 218 -7.21 12.97 -7.52
N LYS A 219 -7.66 12.51 -6.34
CA LYS A 219 -8.63 13.26 -5.51
C LYS A 219 -8.12 14.63 -5.07
N GLN A 220 -6.83 14.76 -4.78
CA GLN A 220 -6.21 16.03 -4.40
C GLN A 220 -5.88 16.93 -5.61
N GLY A 221 -6.18 16.50 -6.83
CA GLY A 221 -5.92 17.27 -8.06
C GLY A 221 -4.45 17.37 -8.45
N ILE A 222 -3.57 16.55 -7.88
CA ILE A 222 -2.14 16.47 -8.23
C ILE A 222 -1.97 15.71 -9.55
N VAL A 223 -2.82 14.72 -9.79
CA VAL A 223 -2.82 13.88 -10.98
C VAL A 223 -4.14 14.03 -11.70
N SER A 224 -4.10 14.27 -13.01
CA SER A 224 -5.31 14.44 -13.82
C SER A 224 -5.91 13.11 -14.29
N SER A 225 -5.11 12.04 -14.35
CA SER A 225 -5.55 10.74 -14.86
C SER A 225 -4.70 9.61 -14.32
N ILE A 226 -5.32 8.45 -14.08
CA ILE A 226 -4.64 7.23 -13.65
C ILE A 226 -4.47 6.32 -14.88
N ASN A 227 -3.25 5.86 -15.14
CA ASN A 227 -2.94 4.97 -16.25
C ASN A 227 -3.24 3.51 -15.86
N ASP A 228 -4.48 3.10 -16.14
CA ASP A 228 -4.99 1.76 -15.88
C ASP A 228 -4.64 0.81 -17.03
N VAL A 229 -3.95 -0.29 -16.70
CA VAL A 229 -3.54 -1.34 -17.66
C VAL A 229 -4.22 -2.66 -17.31
N SER A 230 -4.43 -3.52 -18.31
CA SER A 230 -5.12 -4.80 -18.14
C SER A 230 -4.33 -5.83 -17.31
N SER A 231 -3.01 -5.69 -17.22
CA SER A 231 -2.15 -6.52 -16.37
C SER A 231 -0.81 -5.82 -16.15
N ILE A 232 -0.18 -6.07 -15.00
CA ILE A 232 1.21 -5.72 -14.77
C ILE A 232 2.03 -6.99 -14.99
N THR A 233 2.34 -7.29 -16.24
CA THR A 233 3.41 -8.23 -16.60
C THR A 233 4.64 -7.43 -17.01
N ASP A 234 5.81 -7.85 -16.54
CA ASP A 234 7.09 -7.14 -16.60
C ASP A 234 7.36 -6.38 -17.91
N ASP A 235 7.33 -5.05 -17.81
CA ASP A 235 7.91 -4.11 -18.76
C ASP A 235 8.98 -3.22 -18.08
N GLU A 236 9.55 -3.66 -16.95
CA GLU A 236 10.65 -2.97 -16.26
C GLU A 236 11.92 -3.84 -16.27
N LYS A 237 12.66 -3.76 -17.39
CA LYS A 237 14.11 -4.01 -17.44
C LYS A 237 14.86 -2.69 -17.35
#